data_AF-A0A1Z5HV52-F1
#
_entry.id   AF-A0A1Z5HV52-F1
#
_cell.length_a   1.000
_cell.length_b   1.000
_cell.length_c   1.000
_cell.angle_alpha   90.00
_cell.angle_beta   90.00
_cell.angle_gamma   90.00
#
_symmetry.space_group_name_H-M   'P 1'
#
loop_
_entity.id
_entity.type
_entity.pdbx_description
1 polymer ?
#
loop_
_entity_poly.entity_id
_entity_poly.type
_entity_poly.pdbx_seq_one_letter_code
_entity_poly.pdbx_strand_id
1 'polypeptide(L)'
;MILTEGLFTFLLTLYLFTALQALGNKRRGLSFLSGAVLGMASLVRPSAALFPLAVLGYFLVDPQVPRKEILKKTALTLLAMALVMSPWWVRNYREFHRFVPFSTESGWIFLQGTYPYQEFGKHHREIRASWPVGRDELETNELRFALGMKRAAAWLKNDFSSFWRHYLIEKPKHLWNYTYTGTFGRIPREDIDKFHRWLLRLALAGILLSMFLGPRLYSGPLAMVLLYFTAVHAVFLAIPRFALPATPVIFVFAAYLAVKAIGFLTGLPKRAMGF
;
A
#
# COMPACT_ATOMS: atom_id res chain seq x y z
N MET A 1 14.32 -5.88 17.53
CA MET A 1 13.95 -6.55 16.26
C MET A 1 14.02 -5.53 15.14
N ILE A 2 14.87 -5.73 14.13
CA ILE A 2 14.80 -4.95 12.89
C ILE A 2 13.57 -5.46 12.14
N LEU A 3 12.48 -4.71 12.18
CA LEU A 3 11.23 -5.09 11.54
C LEU A 3 11.32 -4.82 10.02
N THR A 4 10.75 -5.70 9.20
CA THR A 4 10.73 -5.62 7.72
C THR A 4 10.22 -4.28 7.18
N GLU A 5 9.44 -3.56 7.99
CA GLU A 5 8.85 -2.26 7.73
C GLU A 5 9.89 -1.20 7.40
N GLY A 6 11.03 -1.17 8.09
CA GLY A 6 12.07 -0.16 7.86
C GLY A 6 12.65 -0.28 6.45
N LEU A 7 13.14 -1.48 6.12
CA LEU A 7 13.68 -1.78 4.80
C LEU A 7 12.63 -1.59 3.69
N PHE A 8 11.40 -2.08 3.91
CA PHE A 8 10.34 -1.95 2.92
C PHE A 8 9.91 -0.48 2.71
N THR A 9 9.87 0.35 3.75
CA THR A 9 9.57 1.79 3.64
C THR A 9 10.64 2.50 2.82
N PHE A 10 11.92 2.18 3.06
CA PHE A 10 13.03 2.71 2.27
C PHE A 10 12.90 2.30 0.80
N LEU A 11 12.72 1.01 0.51
CA LEU A 11 12.61 0.51 -0.87
C LEU A 11 11.37 1.05 -1.59
N LEU A 12 10.23 1.17 -0.90
CA LEU A 12 9.02 1.77 -1.46
C LEU A 12 9.24 3.25 -1.79
N THR A 13 9.89 4.01 -0.89
CA THR A 13 10.20 5.43 -1.13
C THR A 13 11.17 5.58 -2.31
N LEU A 14 12.21 4.75 -2.38
CA LEU A 14 13.17 4.74 -3.48
C LEU A 14 12.49 4.35 -4.81
N TYR A 15 11.59 3.37 -4.78
CA TYR A 15 10.77 3.00 -5.93
C TYR A 15 9.92 4.17 -6.40
N LEU A 16 9.21 4.86 -5.49
CA LEU A 16 8.40 6.02 -5.84
C LEU A 16 9.26 7.14 -6.44
N PHE A 17 10.40 7.44 -5.82
CA PHE A 17 11.34 8.43 -6.33
C PHE A 17 11.81 8.11 -7.76
N THR A 18 12.32 6.89 -7.98
CA THR A 18 12.80 6.47 -9.31
C THR A 18 11.68 6.38 -10.35
N ALA A 19 10.48 5.96 -9.95
CA ALA A 19 9.30 5.92 -10.82
C ALA A 19 8.85 7.33 -11.23
N LEU A 20 8.81 8.29 -10.31
CA LEU A 20 8.47 9.68 -10.62
C LEU A 20 9.51 10.33 -11.55
N GLN A 21 10.80 10.07 -11.31
CA GLN A 21 11.87 10.51 -12.20
C GLN A 21 11.75 9.88 -13.59
N ALA A 22 11.30 8.63 -13.68
CA ALA A 22 11.04 7.95 -14.94
C ALA A 22 9.83 8.54 -15.69
N LEU A 23 8.83 9.08 -15.00
CA LEU A 23 7.68 9.74 -15.63
C LEU A 23 8.06 11.08 -16.26
N GLY A 24 8.89 11.88 -15.58
CA GLY A 24 9.35 13.18 -16.08
C GLY A 24 10.43 13.11 -17.17
N ASN A 25 10.94 11.92 -17.51
CA ASN A 25 12.08 11.76 -18.41
C ASN A 25 11.88 10.63 -19.43
N LYS A 26 12.43 10.75 -20.64
CA LYS A 26 12.38 9.72 -21.70
C LYS A 26 13.39 8.57 -21.48
N ARG A 27 14.30 8.68 -20.50
CA ARG A 27 15.32 7.67 -20.19
C ARG A 27 14.71 6.36 -19.70
N ARG A 28 14.86 5.30 -20.49
CA ARG A 28 14.35 3.94 -20.19
C ARG A 28 15.00 3.30 -18.96
N GLY A 29 16.26 3.65 -18.67
CA GLY A 29 17.00 3.10 -17.54
C GLY A 29 16.34 3.39 -16.19
N LEU A 30 15.61 4.50 -16.05
CA LEU A 30 14.90 4.83 -14.81
C LEU A 30 13.68 3.94 -14.58
N SER A 31 12.94 3.57 -15.63
CA SER A 31 11.84 2.60 -15.52
C SER A 31 12.35 1.20 -15.17
N PHE A 32 13.50 0.81 -15.73
CA PHE A 32 14.12 -0.46 -15.39
C PHE A 32 14.62 -0.46 -13.93
N LEU A 33 15.30 0.61 -13.51
CA LEU A 33 15.75 0.78 -12.12
C LEU A 33 14.58 0.76 -11.13
N SER A 34 13.49 1.48 -11.43
CA SER A 34 12.31 1.45 -10.56
C SER A 34 11.72 0.05 -10.47
N GLY A 35 11.64 -0.69 -11.58
CA GLY A 35 11.21 -2.09 -11.56
C GLY A 35 12.11 -3.01 -10.74
N ALA A 36 13.43 -2.84 -10.83
CA ALA A 36 14.37 -3.60 -10.01
C ALA A 36 14.19 -3.31 -8.50
N VAL A 37 14.04 -2.02 -8.14
CA VAL A 37 13.75 -1.61 -6.75
C VAL A 37 12.41 -2.16 -6.27
N LEU A 38 11.38 -2.18 -7.14
CA LEU A 38 10.09 -2.77 -6.81
C LEU A 38 10.18 -4.30 -6.61
N GLY A 39 11.00 -4.99 -7.41
CA GLY A 39 11.29 -6.41 -7.24
C GLY A 39 11.91 -6.67 -5.87
N MET A 40 12.93 -5.89 -5.49
CA MET A 40 13.51 -5.97 -4.15
C MET A 40 12.49 -5.68 -3.05
N ALA A 41 11.66 -4.64 -3.21
CA ALA A 41 10.60 -4.32 -2.26
C ALA A 41 9.60 -5.49 -2.13
N SER A 42 9.26 -6.14 -3.24
CA SER A 42 8.31 -7.26 -3.29
C SER A 42 8.83 -8.54 -2.65
N LEU A 43 10.15 -8.76 -2.69
CA LEU A 43 10.83 -9.82 -1.93
C LEU A 43 10.74 -9.58 -0.42
N VAL A 44 10.75 -8.31 0.03
CA VAL A 44 10.57 -7.98 1.45
C VAL A 44 9.10 -8.09 1.85
N ARG A 45 8.20 -7.46 1.08
CA ARG A 45 6.75 -7.54 1.27
C ARG A 45 6.01 -7.44 -0.07
N PRO A 46 5.07 -8.35 -0.37
CA PRO A 46 4.38 -8.36 -1.67
C PRO A 46 3.34 -7.24 -1.82
N SER A 47 3.07 -6.46 -0.77
CA SER A 47 1.97 -5.50 -0.75
C SER A 47 2.10 -4.41 -1.81
N ALA A 48 3.30 -4.07 -2.31
CA ALA A 48 3.49 -3.08 -3.38
C ALA A 48 3.57 -3.68 -4.79
N ALA A 49 3.58 -5.00 -4.94
CA ALA A 49 3.89 -5.67 -6.21
C ALA A 49 3.00 -5.24 -7.39
N LEU A 50 1.72 -4.98 -7.15
CA LEU A 50 0.74 -4.61 -8.18
C LEU A 50 0.59 -3.10 -8.37
N PHE A 51 1.33 -2.28 -7.60
CA PHE A 51 1.20 -0.84 -7.65
C PHE A 51 1.48 -0.20 -9.03
N PRO A 52 2.44 -0.69 -9.87
CA PRO A 52 2.60 -0.17 -11.23
C PRO A 52 1.35 -0.26 -12.09
N LEU A 53 0.50 -1.26 -11.85
CA LEU A 53 -0.78 -1.44 -12.57
C LEU A 53 -1.81 -0.40 -12.13
N ALA A 54 -1.82 -0.01 -10.85
CA ALA A 54 -2.66 1.08 -10.36
C ALA A 54 -2.25 2.43 -10.99
N VAL A 55 -0.94 2.69 -11.09
CA VAL A 55 -0.41 3.88 -11.77
C VAL A 55 -0.71 3.86 -13.27
N LEU A 56 -0.59 2.69 -13.92
CA LEU A 56 -1.01 2.51 -15.31
C LEU A 56 -2.49 2.86 -15.48
N GLY A 57 -3.38 2.31 -14.65
CA GLY A 57 -4.81 2.60 -14.69
C GLY A 57 -5.13 4.09 -14.54
N TYR A 58 -4.44 4.77 -13.61
CA TYR A 58 -4.55 6.23 -13.42
C TYR A 58 -4.21 7.01 -14.70
N PHE A 59 -3.12 6.67 -15.38
CA PHE A 59 -2.73 7.38 -16.60
C PHE A 59 -3.50 6.97 -17.85
N LEU A 60 -4.08 5.77 -17.90
CA LEU A 60 -4.89 5.35 -19.05
C LEU A 60 -6.19 6.16 -19.19
N VAL A 61 -6.70 6.68 -18.08
CA VAL A 61 -7.89 7.56 -18.05
C VAL A 61 -7.55 9.05 -18.25
N ASP A 62 -6.27 9.42 -18.20
CA ASP A 62 -5.82 10.80 -18.46
C ASP A 62 -5.57 10.99 -19.98
N PRO A 63 -6.39 11.78 -20.69
CA PRO A 63 -6.24 11.98 -22.12
C PRO A 63 -4.97 12.78 -22.48
N GLN A 64 -4.37 13.49 -21.52
CA GLN A 64 -3.17 14.29 -21.74
C GLN A 64 -1.89 13.46 -21.78
N VAL A 65 -1.97 12.18 -21.36
CA VAL A 65 -0.79 11.32 -21.23
C VAL A 65 -0.73 10.31 -22.39
N PRO A 66 0.40 10.24 -23.13
CA PRO A 66 0.52 9.32 -24.25
C PRO A 66 0.54 7.85 -23.78
N ARG A 67 -0.58 7.14 -24.01
CA ARG A 67 -0.79 5.75 -23.57
C ARG A 67 0.36 4.81 -23.93
N LYS A 68 0.88 4.91 -25.16
CA LYS A 68 1.99 4.07 -25.65
C LYS A 68 3.26 4.24 -24.80
N GLU A 69 3.53 5.46 -24.35
CA GLU A 69 4.70 5.74 -23.52
C GLU A 69 4.54 5.15 -22.12
N ILE A 70 3.37 5.33 -21.48
CA ILE A 70 3.11 4.76 -20.15
C ILE A 70 3.11 3.23 -20.19
N LEU A 71 2.45 2.62 -21.18
CA LEU A 71 2.48 1.16 -21.37
C LEU A 71 3.92 0.64 -21.46
N LYS A 72 4.78 1.33 -22.21
CA LYS A 72 6.20 0.97 -22.34
C LYS A 72 6.95 1.12 -21.02
N LYS A 73 6.76 2.23 -20.29
CA LYS A 73 7.40 2.43 -18.97
C LYS A 73 6.96 1.35 -17.99
N THR A 74 5.65 1.08 -17.91
CA THR A 74 5.10 0.03 -17.04
C THR A 74 5.62 -1.35 -17.43
N ALA A 75 5.67 -1.68 -18.72
CA ALA A 75 6.22 -2.96 -19.18
C ALA A 75 7.70 -3.13 -18.79
N LEU A 76 8.52 -2.08 -18.91
CA LEU A 76 9.91 -2.10 -18.47
C LEU A 76 10.04 -2.28 -16.96
N THR A 77 9.20 -1.60 -16.18
CA THR A 77 9.14 -1.76 -14.71
C THR A 77 8.78 -3.19 -14.33
N LEU A 78 7.73 -3.77 -14.93
CA LEU A 78 7.29 -5.14 -14.66
C LEU A 78 8.32 -6.18 -15.11
N LEU A 79 8.98 -5.95 -16.24
CA LEU A 79 10.06 -6.82 -16.72
C LEU A 79 11.23 -6.84 -15.72
N ALA A 80 11.72 -5.67 -15.29
CA ALA A 80 12.81 -5.60 -14.32
C ALA A 80 12.43 -6.21 -12.96
N MET A 81 11.19 -5.98 -12.50
CA MET A 81 10.66 -6.63 -11.30
C MET A 81 10.66 -8.15 -11.45
N ALA A 82 10.17 -8.67 -12.58
CA ALA A 82 10.14 -10.10 -12.85
C ALA A 82 11.54 -10.72 -12.88
N LEU A 83 12.54 -10.03 -13.44
CA LEU A 83 13.93 -10.48 -13.42
C LEU A 83 14.47 -10.59 -11.99
N VAL A 84 14.22 -9.59 -11.13
CA VAL A 84 14.64 -9.63 -9.72
C VAL A 84 13.90 -10.70 -8.92
N MET A 85 12.61 -10.91 -9.19
CA MET A 85 11.80 -11.95 -8.53
C MET A 85 12.09 -13.36 -9.04
N SER A 86 12.68 -13.50 -10.24
CA SER A 86 12.85 -14.81 -10.89
C SER A 86 13.61 -15.85 -10.06
N PRO A 87 14.68 -15.53 -9.28
CA PRO A 87 15.34 -16.53 -8.45
C PRO A 87 14.42 -17.08 -7.35
N TRP A 88 13.59 -16.22 -6.76
CA TRP A 88 12.58 -16.62 -5.78
C TRP A 88 11.52 -17.53 -6.39
N TRP A 89 11.03 -17.19 -7.59
CA TRP A 89 10.05 -18.02 -8.30
C TRP A 89 10.62 -19.38 -8.71
N VAL A 90 11.86 -19.44 -9.20
CA VAL A 90 12.53 -20.70 -9.54
C VAL A 90 12.71 -21.57 -8.29
N ARG A 91 13.14 -20.98 -7.16
CA ARG A 91 13.24 -21.68 -5.88
C ARG A 91 11.88 -22.23 -5.44
N ASN A 92 10.84 -21.40 -5.44
CA ASN A 92 9.48 -21.79 -5.05
C ASN A 92 8.94 -22.91 -5.94
N TYR A 93 9.17 -22.84 -7.24
CA TYR A 93 8.71 -23.89 -8.15
C TYR A 93 9.42 -25.22 -7.92
N ARG A 94 10.73 -25.19 -7.60
CA ARG A 94 11.47 -26.42 -7.25
C ARG A 94 11.03 -27.03 -5.93
N GLU A 95 10.68 -26.18 -4.95
CA GLU A 95 10.28 -26.62 -3.61
C GLU A 95 8.83 -27.12 -3.58
N PHE A 96 7.90 -26.32 -4.10
CA PHE A 96 6.47 -26.56 -3.98
C PHE A 96 5.86 -27.23 -5.20
N HIS A 97 6.63 -27.44 -6.28
CA HIS A 97 6.16 -27.92 -7.58
C HIS A 97 4.98 -27.11 -8.13
N ARG A 98 4.84 -25.86 -7.69
CA ARG A 98 3.78 -24.92 -8.06
C ARG A 98 4.34 -23.51 -8.14
N PHE A 99 3.71 -22.68 -8.97
CA PHE A 99 4.08 -21.27 -9.08
C PHE A 99 3.51 -20.48 -7.90
N VAL A 100 4.35 -20.17 -6.92
CA VAL A 100 4.03 -19.29 -5.80
C VAL A 100 4.69 -17.93 -6.04
N PRO A 101 3.96 -16.92 -6.54
CA PRO A 101 4.56 -15.66 -6.97
C PRO A 101 5.07 -14.78 -5.81
N PHE A 102 4.48 -14.93 -4.62
CA PHE A 102 4.75 -14.08 -3.48
C PHE A 102 5.00 -14.91 -2.22
N SER A 103 3.94 -15.23 -1.46
CA SER A 103 4.06 -15.96 -0.20
C SER A 103 2.95 -16.99 0.00
N THR A 104 3.24 -17.99 0.83
CA THR A 104 2.33 -19.01 1.37
C THR A 104 1.57 -18.52 2.61
N GLU A 105 1.53 -17.21 2.86
CA GLU A 105 0.88 -16.60 4.04
C GLU A 105 -0.36 -15.75 3.69
N SER A 106 -0.69 -15.67 2.40
CA SER A 106 -1.81 -14.85 1.93
C SER A 106 -3.16 -15.30 2.48
N GLY A 107 -3.37 -16.62 2.61
CA GLY A 107 -4.56 -17.23 3.20
C GLY A 107 -4.73 -16.90 4.67
N TRP A 108 -3.65 -16.86 5.44
CA TRP A 108 -3.67 -16.43 6.84
C TRP A 108 -4.13 -14.97 6.98
N ILE A 109 -3.48 -14.06 6.24
CA ILE A 109 -3.77 -12.63 6.31
C ILE A 109 -5.17 -12.32 5.77
N PHE A 110 -5.57 -12.98 4.69
CA PHE A 110 -6.90 -12.83 4.10
C PHE A 110 -8.00 -13.31 5.05
N LEU A 111 -7.89 -14.54 5.56
CA LEU A 111 -8.86 -15.10 6.51
C LEU A 111 -8.99 -14.22 7.74
N GLN A 112 -7.88 -13.76 8.32
CA GLN A 112 -7.90 -12.84 9.45
C GLN A 112 -8.68 -11.55 9.14
N GLY A 113 -8.48 -11.01 7.93
CA GLY A 113 -9.21 -9.84 7.44
C GLY A 113 -10.72 -10.05 7.28
N THR A 114 -11.24 -11.27 7.36
CA THR A 114 -12.69 -11.53 7.27
C THR A 114 -13.42 -11.48 8.62
N TYR A 115 -12.71 -11.21 9.72
CA TYR A 115 -13.31 -11.09 11.04
C TYR A 115 -13.51 -9.62 11.45
N PRO A 116 -14.67 -9.25 12.01
CA PRO A 116 -14.85 -7.95 12.65
C PRO A 116 -13.79 -7.72 13.73
N TYR A 117 -13.26 -6.49 13.83
CA TYR A 117 -12.19 -6.15 14.78
C TYR A 117 -12.55 -6.44 16.25
N GLN A 118 -13.81 -6.22 16.63
CA GLN A 118 -14.28 -6.43 18.01
C GLN A 118 -14.28 -7.91 18.39
N GLU A 119 -14.79 -8.77 17.50
CA GLU A 119 -14.85 -10.21 17.67
C GLU A 119 -13.43 -10.82 17.66
N PHE A 120 -12.64 -10.45 16.65
CA PHE A 120 -11.28 -10.95 16.52
C PHE A 120 -10.40 -10.49 17.67
N GLY A 121 -10.48 -9.22 18.09
CA GLY A 121 -9.66 -8.70 19.19
C GLY A 121 -9.85 -9.48 20.49
N LYS A 122 -11.10 -9.80 20.84
CA LYS A 122 -11.44 -10.52 22.08
C LYS A 122 -11.13 -12.02 22.02
N HIS A 123 -11.43 -12.68 20.90
CA HIS A 123 -11.38 -14.15 20.79
C HIS A 123 -10.28 -14.66 19.84
N HIS A 124 -9.27 -13.85 19.48
CA HIS A 124 -8.26 -14.20 18.47
C HIS A 124 -7.59 -15.56 18.70
N ARG A 125 -7.37 -15.97 19.97
CA ARG A 125 -6.74 -17.26 20.29
C ARG A 125 -7.64 -18.44 19.92
N GLU A 126 -8.90 -18.41 20.37
CA GLU A 126 -9.91 -19.43 20.09
C GLU A 126 -10.20 -19.50 18.59
N ILE A 127 -10.37 -18.34 17.94
CA ILE A 127 -10.60 -18.23 16.51
C ILE A 127 -9.44 -18.85 15.72
N ARG A 128 -8.19 -18.49 16.04
CA ARG A 128 -7.02 -19.03 15.32
C ARG A 128 -6.82 -20.52 15.56
N ALA A 129 -7.14 -21.01 16.75
CA ALA A 129 -7.09 -22.44 17.06
C ALA A 129 -8.11 -23.25 16.24
N SER A 130 -9.23 -22.63 15.85
CA SER A 130 -10.26 -23.24 15.01
C SER A 130 -9.91 -23.31 13.52
N TRP A 131 -8.83 -22.63 13.08
CA TRP A 131 -8.51 -22.55 11.66
C TRP A 131 -7.94 -23.87 11.13
N PRO A 132 -8.27 -24.23 9.87
CA PRO A 132 -7.79 -25.46 9.29
C PRO A 132 -6.26 -25.44 9.16
N VAL A 133 -5.68 -26.61 9.37
CA VAL A 133 -4.26 -26.90 9.17
C VAL A 133 -4.19 -28.06 8.19
N GLY A 134 -3.53 -27.82 7.05
CA GLY A 134 -3.28 -28.83 6.03
C GLY A 134 -2.07 -29.70 6.39
N ARG A 135 -1.69 -30.61 5.50
CA ARG A 135 -0.51 -31.47 5.67
C ARG A 135 0.79 -30.68 5.54
N ASP A 136 0.77 -29.62 4.75
CA ASP A 136 1.90 -28.72 4.53
C ASP A 136 1.47 -27.24 4.57
N GLU A 137 2.43 -26.33 4.43
CA GLU A 137 2.19 -24.88 4.44
C GLU A 137 1.30 -24.42 3.29
N LEU A 138 1.41 -25.04 2.12
CA LEU A 138 0.68 -24.64 0.92
C LEU A 138 -0.80 -25.04 1.04
N GLU A 139 -1.08 -26.28 1.42
CA GLU A 139 -2.42 -26.78 1.68
C GLU A 139 -3.06 -26.00 2.84
N THR A 140 -2.30 -25.68 3.90
CA THR A 140 -2.76 -24.81 4.97
C THR A 140 -3.17 -23.42 4.47
N ASN A 141 -2.35 -22.82 3.59
CA ASN A 141 -2.65 -21.53 2.98
C ASN A 141 -3.91 -21.58 2.10
N GLU A 142 -4.05 -22.61 1.27
CA GLU A 142 -5.21 -22.83 0.39
C GLU A 142 -6.50 -23.02 1.22
N LEU A 143 -6.46 -23.86 2.26
CA LEU A 143 -7.60 -24.11 3.16
C LEU A 143 -8.04 -22.83 3.89
N ARG A 144 -7.09 -22.05 4.41
CA ARG A 144 -7.38 -20.77 5.08
C ARG A 144 -7.96 -19.74 4.12
N PHE A 145 -7.41 -19.65 2.90
CA PHE A 145 -7.94 -18.76 1.87
C PHE A 145 -9.38 -19.15 1.49
N ALA A 146 -9.63 -20.44 1.28
CA ALA A 146 -10.97 -20.96 0.98
C ALA A 146 -11.97 -20.70 2.11
N LEU A 147 -11.56 -20.87 3.37
CA LEU A 147 -12.38 -20.52 4.53
C LEU A 147 -12.70 -19.02 4.57
N GLY A 148 -11.71 -18.16 4.28
CA GLY A 148 -11.91 -16.72 4.18
C GLY A 148 -12.94 -16.35 3.12
N MET A 149 -12.85 -16.98 1.94
CA MET A 149 -13.81 -16.75 0.85
C MET A 149 -15.22 -17.19 1.24
N LYS A 150 -15.35 -18.38 1.86
CA LYS A 150 -16.63 -18.89 2.36
C LYS A 150 -17.25 -17.94 3.39
N ARG A 151 -16.44 -17.43 4.33
CA ARG A 151 -16.89 -16.45 5.34
C ARG A 151 -17.33 -15.15 4.71
N ALA A 152 -16.52 -14.57 3.82
CA ALA A 152 -16.83 -13.32 3.14
C ALA A 152 -18.12 -13.43 2.31
N ALA A 153 -18.30 -14.53 1.56
CA ALA A 153 -19.50 -14.78 0.77
C ALA A 153 -20.75 -14.97 1.65
N ALA A 154 -20.64 -15.73 2.74
CA ALA A 154 -21.74 -15.90 3.70
C ALA A 154 -22.11 -14.58 4.38
N TRP A 155 -21.13 -13.77 4.78
CA TRP A 155 -21.37 -12.46 5.37
C TRP A 155 -22.06 -11.52 4.37
N LEU A 156 -21.55 -11.41 3.14
CA LEU A 156 -22.18 -10.60 2.09
C LEU A 156 -23.65 -10.97 1.85
N LYS A 157 -23.97 -12.28 1.89
CA LYS A 157 -25.34 -12.78 1.71
C LYS A 157 -26.24 -12.50 2.92
N ASN A 158 -25.73 -12.71 4.13
CA ASN A 158 -26.54 -12.68 5.35
C ASN A 158 -26.67 -11.26 5.94
N ASP A 159 -25.69 -10.40 5.73
CA ASP A 159 -25.68 -9.01 6.20
C ASP A 159 -24.84 -8.12 5.28
N PHE A 160 -25.45 -7.77 4.15
CA PHE A 160 -24.84 -6.94 3.10
C PHE A 160 -24.36 -5.58 3.63
N SER A 161 -25.12 -4.96 4.53
CA SER A 161 -24.81 -3.61 5.05
C SER A 161 -23.57 -3.64 5.95
N SER A 162 -23.52 -4.56 6.92
CA SER A 162 -22.36 -4.64 7.81
C SER A 162 -21.11 -5.14 7.07
N PHE A 163 -21.27 -5.99 6.05
CA PHE A 163 -20.18 -6.38 5.16
C PHE A 163 -19.54 -5.14 4.52
N TRP A 164 -20.30 -4.33 3.77
CA TRP A 164 -19.73 -3.16 3.10
C TRP A 164 -19.23 -2.11 4.08
N ARG A 165 -19.91 -1.91 5.21
CA ARG A 165 -19.42 -1.04 6.29
C ARG A 165 -18.05 -1.50 6.79
N HIS A 166 -17.86 -2.81 6.97
CA HIS A 166 -16.59 -3.35 7.43
C HIS A 166 -15.46 -3.07 6.43
N TYR A 167 -15.66 -3.42 5.15
CA TYR A 167 -14.63 -3.33 4.12
C TYR A 167 -14.36 -1.88 3.65
N LEU A 168 -15.39 -1.01 3.58
CA LEU A 168 -15.26 0.35 3.05
C LEU A 168 -15.05 1.43 4.12
N ILE A 169 -15.44 1.18 5.38
CA ILE A 169 -15.38 2.20 6.43
C ILE A 169 -14.50 1.74 7.59
N GLU A 170 -14.80 0.60 8.20
CA GLU A 170 -14.10 0.18 9.42
C GLU A 170 -12.65 -0.19 9.16
N LYS A 171 -12.38 -0.95 8.09
CA LYS A 171 -11.02 -1.32 7.70
C LYS A 171 -10.16 -0.11 7.35
N PRO A 172 -10.56 0.79 6.44
CA PRO A 172 -9.79 2.02 6.19
C PRO A 172 -9.61 2.89 7.44
N LYS A 173 -10.65 3.03 8.29
CA LYS A 173 -10.51 3.77 9.55
C LYS A 173 -9.47 3.12 10.46
N HIS A 174 -9.49 1.80 10.63
CA HIS A 174 -8.54 1.10 11.49
C HIS A 174 -7.12 1.13 10.92
N LEU A 175 -6.98 1.05 9.59
CA LEU A 175 -5.70 1.15 8.90
C LEU A 175 -5.03 2.52 9.09
N TRP A 176 -5.80 3.61 8.95
CA TRP A 176 -5.23 4.95 8.90
C TRP A 176 -5.35 5.74 10.20
N ASN A 177 -6.40 5.62 11.02
CA ASN A 177 -6.62 6.55 12.15
C ASN A 177 -5.77 6.31 13.38
N TYR A 178 -5.03 5.19 13.42
CA TYR A 178 -4.22 4.77 14.55
C TYR A 178 -2.78 4.59 14.12
N THR A 179 -1.87 4.78 15.06
CA THR A 179 -0.44 4.56 14.87
C THR A 179 -0.03 3.17 15.32
N TYR A 180 0.97 2.60 14.62
CA TYR A 180 1.65 1.38 15.06
C TYR A 180 2.85 1.75 15.90
N THR A 181 2.59 2.15 17.14
CA THR A 181 3.63 2.43 18.14
C THR A 181 3.18 1.89 19.48
N GLY A 182 4.17 1.45 20.28
CA GLY A 182 3.99 1.36 21.72
C GLY A 182 3.91 2.76 22.35
N THR A 183 3.89 2.84 23.67
CA THR A 183 4.09 4.11 24.38
C THR A 183 5.45 4.70 24.02
N PHE A 184 5.46 5.85 23.33
CA PHE A 184 6.68 6.55 22.97
C PHE A 184 7.10 7.44 24.14
N GLY A 185 7.96 6.91 25.02
CA GLY A 185 8.34 7.59 26.26
C GLY A 185 7.11 7.85 27.15
N ARG A 186 6.88 9.12 27.50
CA ARG A 186 5.78 9.56 28.37
C ARG A 186 4.54 10.06 27.61
N ILE A 187 4.54 10.04 26.28
CA ILE A 187 3.42 10.58 25.50
C ILE A 187 2.30 9.52 25.46
N PRO A 188 1.08 9.86 25.92
CA PRO A 188 -0.07 8.97 25.80
C PRO A 188 -0.33 8.60 24.34
N ARG A 189 -0.66 7.34 24.08
CA ARG A 189 -0.98 6.85 22.72
C ARG A 189 -2.10 7.67 22.06
N GLU A 190 -3.07 8.11 22.85
CA GLU A 190 -4.18 8.93 22.36
C GLU A 190 -3.71 10.25 21.73
N ASP A 191 -2.68 10.87 22.29
CA ASP A 191 -2.15 12.13 21.78
C ASP A 191 -1.33 11.92 20.50
N ILE A 192 -0.60 10.81 20.41
CA ILE A 192 0.07 10.38 19.18
C ILE A 192 -0.97 10.14 18.07
N ASP A 193 -2.04 9.41 18.37
CA ASP A 193 -3.10 9.13 17.41
C ASP A 193 -3.87 10.40 17.01
N LYS A 194 -4.07 11.36 17.94
CA LYS A 194 -4.65 12.68 17.63
C LYS A 194 -3.75 13.44 16.66
N PHE A 195 -2.45 13.52 16.93
CA PHE A 195 -1.48 14.18 16.05
C PHE A 195 -1.44 13.54 14.65
N HIS A 196 -1.42 12.21 14.58
CA HIS A 196 -1.46 11.48 13.32
C HIS A 196 -2.73 11.77 12.50
N ARG A 197 -3.91 11.84 13.15
CA ARG A 197 -5.15 12.23 12.46
C ARG A 197 -5.12 13.67 11.94
N TRP A 198 -4.49 14.60 12.67
CA TRP A 198 -4.26 15.95 12.16
C TRP A 198 -3.40 15.95 10.91
N LEU A 199 -2.31 15.20 10.93
CA LEU A 199 -1.43 15.03 9.78
C LEU A 199 -2.15 14.43 8.56
N LEU A 200 -3.03 13.44 8.75
CA LEU A 200 -3.86 12.89 7.67
C LEU A 200 -4.77 13.93 7.04
N ARG A 201 -5.36 14.83 7.83
CA ARG A 201 -6.21 15.92 7.30
C ARG A 201 -5.39 16.92 6.49
N LEU A 202 -4.18 17.27 6.96
CA LEU A 202 -3.26 18.12 6.21
C LEU A 202 -2.83 17.47 4.90
N ALA A 203 -2.51 16.18 4.93
CA ALA A 203 -2.18 15.42 3.73
C ALA A 203 -3.36 15.36 2.75
N LEU A 204 -4.59 15.13 3.23
CA LEU A 204 -5.79 15.14 2.38
C LEU A 204 -5.99 16.50 1.71
N ALA A 205 -5.89 17.60 2.45
CA ALA A 205 -5.97 18.94 1.90
C ALA A 205 -4.83 19.22 0.90
N GLY A 206 -3.61 18.74 1.17
CA GLY A 206 -2.46 18.81 0.27
C GLY A 206 -2.66 18.01 -1.02
N ILE A 207 -3.26 16.81 -0.95
CA ILE A 207 -3.65 16.01 -2.11
C ILE A 207 -4.62 16.81 -2.96
N LEU A 208 -5.74 17.26 -2.39
CA LEU A 208 -6.76 18.03 -3.12
C LEU A 208 -6.13 19.27 -3.78
N LEU A 209 -5.38 20.07 -3.03
CA LEU A 209 -4.72 21.25 -3.55
C LEU A 209 -3.79 20.92 -4.72
N SER A 210 -2.97 19.87 -4.59
CA SER A 210 -2.02 19.46 -5.62
C SER A 210 -2.71 18.84 -6.86
N MET A 211 -3.86 18.21 -6.68
CA MET A 211 -4.66 17.66 -7.78
C MET A 211 -5.39 18.76 -8.56
N PHE A 212 -5.84 19.83 -7.90
CA PHE A 212 -6.53 20.92 -8.59
C PHE A 212 -5.59 22.00 -9.14
N LEU A 213 -4.53 22.34 -8.40
CA LEU A 213 -3.65 23.49 -8.70
C LEU A 213 -2.16 23.12 -8.86
N GLY A 214 -1.81 21.84 -8.72
CA GLY A 214 -0.42 21.36 -8.75
C GLY A 214 -0.11 20.43 -9.93
N PRO A 215 1.10 19.84 -9.94
CA PRO A 215 1.56 18.98 -11.02
C PRO A 215 0.95 17.57 -10.92
N ARG A 216 -0.22 17.38 -11.55
CA ARG A 216 -0.96 16.10 -11.56
C ARG A 216 -0.13 14.88 -11.97
N LEU A 217 0.85 15.07 -12.87
CA LEU A 217 1.78 14.03 -13.31
C LEU A 217 2.50 13.34 -12.13
N TYR A 218 2.80 14.07 -11.05
CA TYR A 218 3.49 13.54 -9.87
C TYR A 218 2.53 13.30 -8.70
N SER A 219 1.59 14.22 -8.47
CA SER A 219 0.62 14.13 -7.38
C SER A 219 -0.31 12.93 -7.53
N GLY A 220 -0.75 12.61 -8.75
CA GLY A 220 -1.65 11.50 -9.03
C GLY A 220 -1.07 10.15 -8.59
N PRO A 221 0.10 9.72 -9.11
CA PRO A 221 0.74 8.48 -8.69
C PRO A 221 1.01 8.41 -7.18
N LEU A 222 1.43 9.51 -6.55
CA LEU A 222 1.63 9.54 -5.09
C LEU A 222 0.31 9.35 -4.34
N ALA A 223 -0.78 10.02 -4.73
CA ALA A 223 -2.09 9.82 -4.13
C ALA A 223 -2.61 8.39 -4.35
N MET A 224 -2.31 7.78 -5.50
CA MET A 224 -2.63 6.38 -5.78
C MET A 224 -1.97 5.41 -4.79
N VAL A 225 -0.83 5.75 -4.17
CA VAL A 225 -0.22 4.89 -3.13
C VAL A 225 -1.19 4.70 -1.97
N LEU A 226 -1.81 5.79 -1.50
CA LEU A 226 -2.74 5.74 -0.37
C LEU A 226 -4.01 4.96 -0.73
N LEU A 227 -4.57 5.18 -1.93
CA LEU A 227 -5.74 4.44 -2.40
C LEU A 227 -5.43 2.96 -2.61
N TYR A 228 -4.28 2.64 -3.21
CA TYR A 228 -3.83 1.27 -3.45
C TYR A 228 -3.60 0.52 -2.13
N PHE A 229 -2.88 1.10 -1.17
CA PHE A 229 -2.71 0.48 0.14
C PHE A 229 -4.04 0.31 0.87
N THR A 230 -4.96 1.26 0.73
CA THR A 230 -6.32 1.13 1.28
C THR A 230 -7.07 -0.03 0.64
N ALA A 231 -7.05 -0.15 -0.69
CA ALA A 231 -7.74 -1.20 -1.42
C ALA A 231 -7.17 -2.59 -1.11
N VAL A 232 -5.84 -2.75 -1.12
CA VAL A 232 -5.17 -4.01 -0.78
C VAL A 232 -5.55 -4.43 0.65
N HIS A 233 -5.42 -3.54 1.63
CA HIS A 233 -5.72 -3.89 3.02
C HIS A 233 -7.20 -3.85 3.38
N ALA A 234 -8.07 -3.35 2.48
CA ALA A 234 -9.51 -3.60 2.57
C ALA A 234 -9.81 -5.07 2.25
N VAL A 235 -9.18 -5.66 1.24
CA VAL A 235 -9.33 -7.09 0.92
C VAL A 235 -8.68 -7.97 1.99
N PHE A 236 -7.44 -7.64 2.37
CA PHE A 236 -6.67 -8.36 3.37
C PHE A 236 -6.92 -7.82 4.79
N LEU A 237 -6.08 -8.20 5.75
CA LEU A 237 -6.08 -7.59 7.09
C LEU A 237 -5.66 -6.12 7.01
N ALA A 238 -6.45 -5.22 7.59
CA ALA A 238 -6.09 -3.81 7.77
C ALA A 238 -5.63 -3.61 9.22
N ILE A 239 -4.37 -3.26 9.42
CA ILE A 239 -3.86 -2.84 10.74
C ILE A 239 -2.90 -1.66 10.55
N PRO A 240 -2.77 -0.76 11.54
CA PRO A 240 -1.88 0.41 11.46
C PRO A 240 -0.46 0.11 10.98
N ARG A 241 0.06 -1.07 11.35
CA ARG A 241 1.39 -1.56 10.96
C ARG A 241 1.59 -1.57 9.44
N PHE A 242 0.53 -1.85 8.70
CA PHE A 242 0.58 -2.00 7.25
C PHE A 242 0.45 -0.67 6.51
N ALA A 243 0.00 0.39 7.18
CA ALA A 243 0.01 1.75 6.65
C ALA A 243 1.38 2.43 6.78
N LEU A 244 2.25 1.97 7.70
CA LEU A 244 3.58 2.55 7.95
C LEU A 244 4.40 2.83 6.69
N PRO A 245 4.52 1.90 5.72
CA PRO A 245 5.34 2.13 4.54
C PRO A 245 4.84 3.28 3.66
N ALA A 246 3.55 3.60 3.72
CA ALA A 246 2.96 4.70 2.96
C ALA A 246 3.03 6.05 3.70
N THR A 247 3.52 6.09 4.95
CA THR A 247 3.61 7.34 5.73
C THR A 247 4.49 8.42 5.11
N PRO A 248 5.60 8.13 4.38
CA PRO A 248 6.36 9.18 3.69
C PRO A 248 5.50 9.97 2.70
N VAL A 249 4.53 9.33 2.04
CA VAL A 249 3.61 9.98 1.10
C VAL A 249 2.68 10.95 1.83
N ILE A 250 2.21 10.59 3.03
CA ILE A 250 1.41 11.48 3.89
C ILE A 250 2.23 12.73 4.23
N PHE A 251 3.50 12.56 4.63
CA PHE A 251 4.38 13.69 4.94
C PHE A 251 4.61 14.59 3.72
N VAL A 252 4.81 14.03 2.53
CA VAL A 252 4.98 14.80 1.28
C VAL A 252 3.77 15.70 1.02
N PHE A 253 2.54 15.19 1.12
CA PHE A 253 1.35 16.00 0.87
C PHE A 253 1.09 17.03 1.96
N ALA A 254 1.31 16.68 3.23
CA ALA A 254 1.21 17.65 4.32
C ALA A 254 2.25 18.79 4.17
N ALA A 255 3.48 18.45 3.79
CA ALA A 255 4.53 19.44 3.51
C ALA A 255 4.19 20.31 2.30
N TYR A 256 3.65 19.73 1.21
CA TYR A 256 3.20 20.50 0.05
C TYR A 256 2.19 21.58 0.43
N LEU A 257 1.19 21.23 1.27
CA LEU A 257 0.22 22.20 1.78
C LEU A 257 0.90 23.29 2.62
N ALA A 258 1.78 22.91 3.55
CA ALA A 258 2.48 23.84 4.42
C ALA A 258 3.33 24.84 3.62
N VAL A 259 4.11 24.36 2.64
CA VAL A 259 4.93 25.22 1.77
C VAL A 259 4.06 26.21 0.98
N LYS A 260 2.93 25.76 0.42
CA LYS A 260 2.01 26.65 -0.30
C LYS A 260 1.36 27.69 0.61
N ALA A 261 0.96 27.30 1.83
CA ALA A 261 0.39 28.21 2.80
C ALA A 261 1.40 29.28 3.25
N ILE A 262 2.64 28.88 3.59
CA ILE A 262 3.72 29.81 3.96
C ILE A 262 4.04 30.75 2.81
N GLY A 263 4.14 30.23 1.58
CA GLY A 263 4.40 31.04 0.40
C GLY A 263 3.32 32.10 0.14
N PHE A 264 2.05 31.75 0.36
CA PHE A 264 0.94 32.69 0.27
C PHE A 264 1.01 33.79 1.34
N LEU A 265 1.32 33.42 2.60
CA LEU A 265 1.38 34.36 3.73
C LEU A 265 2.60 35.30 3.66
N THR A 266 3.72 34.83 3.12
CA THR A 266 4.98 35.59 3.08
C THR A 266 5.18 36.38 1.79
N GLY A 267 4.29 36.23 0.80
CA GLY A 267 4.41 36.90 -0.51
C GLY A 267 5.64 36.46 -1.32
N LEU A 268 6.30 35.36 -0.95
CA LEU A 268 7.49 34.87 -1.65
C LEU A 268 7.16 34.57 -3.13
N PRO A 269 7.99 34.99 -4.09
CA PRO A 269 7.72 34.75 -5.50
C PRO A 269 7.70 33.25 -5.80
N LYS A 270 6.81 32.82 -6.72
CA LYS A 270 6.61 31.40 -7.10
C LYS A 270 7.91 30.64 -7.43
N ARG A 271 8.95 31.33 -7.93
CA ARG A 271 10.29 30.76 -8.22
C ARG A 271 11.08 30.34 -6.97
N ALA A 272 10.87 30.97 -5.82
CA ALA A 272 11.56 30.61 -4.58
C ALA A 272 11.00 29.33 -3.94
N MET A 273 9.82 28.85 -4.39
CA MET A 273 9.13 27.69 -3.83
C MET A 273 9.40 26.37 -4.59
N GLY A 274 10.37 26.33 -5.49
CA GLY A 274 10.83 25.10 -6.15
C GLY A 274 9.75 24.30 -6.88
N PHE A 275 9.27 24.83 -8.01
CA PHE A 275 8.54 24.07 -9.03
C PHE A 275 9.16 24.35 -10.40
#